data_AF-Q1X8N8-F1
#
_entry.id   AF-Q1X8N8-F1
#
_cell.length_a   1.000
_cell.length_b   1.000
_cell.length_c   1.000
_cell.angle_alpha   90.00
_cell.angle_beta   90.00
_cell.angle_gamma   90.00
#
_symmetry.space_group_name_H-M   'P 1'
#
loop_
_entity.id
_entity.type
_entity.pdbx_description
1 polymer ?
#
loop_
_entity_poly.entity_id
_entity_poly.type
_entity_poly.pdbx_seq_one_letter_code
_entity_poly.pdbx_strand_id
1 'polypeptide(L)'
;ILGKPMIQRTWERAKLATTLDHVVVATDDEKIRECCRSFGADVIMTSESCRNGTERCSEAIQKLEKKYDIVVNIQGDEPLIEPEIIDGIV
;
A
#
# COMPACT_ATOMS: atom_id res chain seq x y z
N ILE A 1 -11.98 -12.64 -2.77
CA ILE A 1 -12.67 -12.92 -1.49
C ILE A 1 -14.02 -12.20 -1.50
N LEU A 2 -15.13 -12.94 -1.57
CA LEU A 2 -16.51 -12.40 -1.63
C LEU A 2 -16.64 -11.23 -2.63
N GLY A 3 -16.20 -11.43 -3.88
CA GLY A 3 -16.29 -10.43 -4.95
C GLY A 3 -15.25 -9.30 -4.94
N LYS A 4 -14.43 -9.16 -3.88
CA LYS A 4 -13.31 -8.19 -3.84
C LYS A 4 -11.94 -8.88 -3.94
N PRO A 5 -10.98 -8.32 -4.69
CA PRO A 5 -9.58 -8.71 -4.62
C PRO A 5 -9.04 -8.60 -3.17
N MET A 6 -8.04 -9.40 -2.85
CA MET A 6 -7.40 -9.37 -1.52
C MET A 6 -6.80 -7.99 -1.22
N ILE A 7 -6.04 -7.43 -2.17
CA ILE A 7 -5.42 -6.11 -2.07
C ILE A 7 -6.44 -4.99 -1.83
N GLN A 8 -7.63 -5.08 -2.42
CA GLN A 8 -8.69 -4.10 -2.18
C GLN A 8 -9.10 -4.10 -0.70
N ARG A 9 -9.25 -5.29 -0.09
CA ARG A 9 -9.63 -5.41 1.32
C ARG A 9 -8.53 -4.86 2.22
N THR A 10 -7.28 -5.23 1.95
CA THR A 10 -6.12 -4.71 2.69
C THR A 10 -6.05 -3.18 2.62
N TRP A 11 -6.20 -2.60 1.43
CA TRP A 11 -6.19 -1.14 1.24
C TRP A 11 -7.38 -0.46 1.94
N GLU A 12 -8.58 -1.02 1.82
CA GLU A 12 -9.78 -0.50 2.52
C GLU A 12 -9.57 -0.52 4.05
N ARG A 13 -8.96 -1.57 4.60
CA ARG A 13 -8.63 -1.67 6.02
C ARG A 13 -7.54 -0.68 6.43
N ALA A 14 -6.45 -0.59 5.69
CA ALA A 14 -5.37 0.36 5.95
C ALA A 14 -5.86 1.82 5.96
N LYS A 15 -6.80 2.17 5.07
CA LYS A 15 -7.41 3.51 5.04
C LYS A 15 -8.30 3.85 6.23
N LEU A 16 -8.68 2.89 7.05
CA LEU A 16 -9.41 3.14 8.30
C LEU A 16 -8.47 3.53 9.44
N ALA A 17 -7.15 3.34 9.29
CA ALA A 17 -6.17 3.82 10.24
C ALA A 17 -6.23 5.34 10.32
N THR A 18 -6.15 5.88 11.54
CA THR A 18 -6.34 7.31 11.79
C THR A 18 -5.03 8.10 11.78
N THR A 19 -3.88 7.42 11.89
CA THR A 19 -2.56 8.05 11.92
C THR A 19 -1.90 8.20 10.54
N LEU A 20 -2.47 7.58 9.49
CA LEU A 20 -1.89 7.62 8.15
C LEU A 20 -2.37 8.84 7.33
N ASP A 21 -1.43 9.69 6.92
CA ASP A 21 -1.71 10.82 6.02
C ASP A 21 -2.01 10.41 4.58
N HIS A 22 -1.42 9.31 4.13
CA HIS A 22 -1.48 8.87 2.74
C HIS A 22 -1.24 7.35 2.63
N VAL A 23 -2.12 6.68 1.87
CA VAL A 23 -2.04 5.22 1.64
C VAL A 23 -1.89 4.97 0.15
N VAL A 24 -0.75 4.41 -0.25
CA VAL A 24 -0.43 4.07 -1.65
C VAL A 24 -0.19 2.57 -1.79
N VAL A 25 -0.54 2.02 -2.95
CA VAL A 25 -0.13 0.68 -3.35
C VAL A 25 1.15 0.77 -4.18
N ALA A 26 2.21 0.10 -3.77
CA ALA A 26 3.44 -0.02 -4.55
C ALA A 26 3.47 -1.36 -5.28
N THR A 27 3.54 -1.34 -6.62
CA THR A 27 3.53 -2.57 -7.43
C THR A 27 4.37 -2.42 -8.69
N ASP A 28 4.92 -3.52 -9.19
CA ASP A 28 5.59 -3.66 -10.48
C ASP A 28 4.65 -4.25 -11.55
N ASP A 29 3.50 -4.80 -11.14
CA ASP A 29 2.55 -5.47 -12.02
C ASP A 29 1.43 -4.52 -12.48
N GLU A 30 1.32 -4.38 -13.80
CA GLU A 30 0.32 -3.54 -14.45
C GLU A 30 -1.13 -3.97 -14.14
N LYS A 31 -1.40 -5.28 -14.04
CA LYS A 31 -2.73 -5.80 -13.70
C LYS A 31 -3.09 -5.44 -12.26
N ILE A 32 -2.11 -5.45 -11.34
CA ILE A 32 -2.33 -4.99 -9.97
C ILE A 32 -2.61 -3.48 -9.97
N ARG A 33 -1.89 -2.69 -10.77
CA ARG A 33 -2.14 -1.25 -10.92
C ARG A 33 -3.56 -0.97 -11.40
N GLU A 34 -3.99 -1.59 -12.49
CA GLU A 34 -5.32 -1.41 -13.06
C GLU A 34 -6.41 -1.82 -12.07
N CYS A 35 -6.24 -2.97 -11.42
CA CYS A 35 -7.11 -3.45 -10.35
C CYS A 35 -7.23 -2.42 -9.23
N CYS A 36 -6.10 -1.90 -8.72
CA CYS A 36 -6.07 -0.93 -7.62
C CYS A 36 -6.71 0.41 -7.99
N ARG A 37 -6.43 0.91 -9.19
CA ARG A 37 -7.06 2.14 -9.69
C ARG A 37 -8.57 2.01 -9.85
N SER A 38 -9.07 0.81 -10.20
CA SER A 38 -10.51 0.57 -10.36
C SER A 38 -11.34 0.80 -9.08
N PHE A 39 -10.71 0.70 -7.90
CA PHE A 39 -11.34 1.01 -6.61
C PHE A 39 -10.81 2.30 -5.96
N GLY A 40 -10.09 3.14 -6.72
CA GLY A 40 -9.66 4.46 -6.30
C GLY A 40 -8.41 4.50 -5.41
N ALA A 41 -7.60 3.44 -5.41
CA ALA A 41 -6.30 3.48 -4.75
C ALA A 41 -5.28 4.27 -5.58
N ASP A 42 -4.47 5.07 -4.88
CA ASP A 42 -3.25 5.64 -5.44
C ASP A 42 -2.22 4.52 -5.60
N VAL A 43 -1.57 4.47 -6.77
CA VAL A 43 -0.63 3.41 -7.12
C VAL A 43 0.67 4.00 -7.63
N ILE A 44 1.78 3.55 -7.04
CA ILE A 44 3.13 3.87 -7.49
C ILE A 44 3.74 2.63 -8.15
N MET A 45 4.17 2.78 -9.40
CA MET A 45 4.90 1.71 -10.08
C MET A 45 6.32 1.63 -9.56
N THR A 46 6.76 0.44 -9.15
CA THR A 46 8.12 0.15 -8.69
C THR A 46 8.83 -0.79 -9.66
N SER A 47 10.15 -0.94 -9.53
CA SER A 47 10.93 -1.86 -10.35
C SER A 47 10.72 -3.31 -9.93
N GLU A 48 10.66 -4.21 -10.92
CA GLU A 48 10.74 -5.66 -10.73
C GLU A 48 12.06 -6.10 -10.07
N SER A 49 13.08 -5.23 -10.05
CA SER A 49 14.38 -5.51 -9.42
C SER A 49 14.38 -5.36 -7.89
N CYS A 50 13.30 -4.82 -7.29
CA CYS A 50 13.15 -4.73 -5.84
C CYS A 50 13.14 -6.14 -5.21
N ARG A 51 14.12 -6.42 -4.36
CA ARG A 51 14.33 -7.76 -3.79
C ARG A 51 13.40 -8.09 -2.63
N ASN A 52 12.80 -7.07 -2.01
CA ASN A 52 11.95 -7.19 -0.84
C ASN A 52 11.03 -5.96 -0.70
N GLY A 53 10.11 -6.02 0.27
CA GLY A 53 9.16 -4.93 0.54
C GLY A 53 9.83 -3.61 0.94
N THR A 54 10.94 -3.66 1.67
CA THR A 54 11.66 -2.44 2.10
C THR A 54 12.25 -1.67 0.92
N GLU A 55 12.88 -2.35 -0.03
CA GLU A 55 13.38 -1.73 -1.27
C GLU A 55 12.23 -1.14 -2.09
N ARG A 56 11.11 -1.86 -2.17
CA ARG A 56 9.90 -1.39 -2.86
C ARG A 56 9.34 -0.12 -2.24
N CYS A 57 9.25 -0.06 -0.91
CA CYS A 57 8.86 1.15 -0.19
C CYS A 57 9.84 2.29 -0.44
N SER A 58 11.15 2.03 -0.38
CA SER A 58 12.19 3.03 -0.66
C SER A 58 12.04 3.64 -2.06
N GLU A 59 11.85 2.81 -3.08
CA GLU A 59 11.65 3.28 -4.45
C GLU A 59 10.33 4.06 -4.60
N ALA A 60 9.25 3.59 -3.96
CA ALA A 60 7.96 4.27 -4.00
C ALA A 60 8.04 5.68 -3.38
N ILE A 61 8.74 5.85 -2.26
CA ILE A 61 8.96 7.16 -1.62
C ILE A 61 9.75 8.08 -2.52
N GLN A 62 10.78 7.60 -3.23
CA GLN A 62 11.55 8.44 -4.16
C GLN A 62 10.71 8.98 -5.31
N LYS A 63 9.67 8.24 -5.71
CA LYS A 63 8.71 8.62 -6.76
C LYS A 63 7.58 9.50 -6.24
N LEU A 64 7.26 9.42 -4.96
CA LEU A 64 6.41 10.38 -4.29
C LEU A 64 7.25 11.63 -4.03
N GLU A 65 7.07 12.69 -4.82
CA GLU A 65 7.80 13.96 -4.68
C GLU A 65 7.45 14.74 -3.38
N LYS A 66 7.00 14.03 -2.33
CA LYS A 66 6.65 14.52 -1.00
C LYS A 66 7.49 13.78 0.04
N LYS A 67 7.95 14.52 1.04
CA LYS A 67 8.65 13.95 2.20
C LYS A 67 7.66 13.45 3.24
N TYR A 68 7.98 12.32 3.85
CA TYR A 68 7.27 11.72 4.99
C TYR A 68 8.30 11.36 6.05
N ASP A 69 7.95 11.57 7.32
CA ASP A 69 8.83 11.27 8.45
C ASP A 69 8.82 9.77 8.79
N ILE A 70 7.69 9.11 8.58
CA ILE A 70 7.45 7.69 8.88
C ILE A 70 6.86 7.00 7.65
N VAL A 71 7.31 5.78 7.40
CA VAL A 71 6.79 4.90 6.35
C VAL A 71 6.42 3.57 6.97
N VAL A 72 5.15 3.20 6.85
CA VAL A 72 4.65 1.89 7.30
C VAL A 72 4.53 0.97 6.10
N ASN A 73 5.24 -0.15 6.13
CA ASN A 73 5.12 -1.19 5.13
C ASN A 73 3.97 -2.15 5.50
N ILE A 74 2.83 -2.02 4.81
CA ILE A 74 1.67 -2.90 4.96
C ILE A 74 1.68 -3.91 3.82
N GLN A 75 1.78 -5.20 4.15
CA GLN A 75 1.75 -6.26 3.14
C GLN A 75 0.36 -6.36 2.49
N GLY A 76 0.32 -6.40 1.16
CA GLY A 76 -0.92 -6.34 0.37
C GLY A 76 -1.84 -7.56 0.53
N ASP A 77 -1.35 -8.63 1.12
CA ASP A 77 -2.00 -9.91 1.34
C ASP A 77 -2.54 -10.12 2.76
N GLU A 78 -2.65 -9.03 3.55
CA GLU A 78 -3.22 -9.01 4.91
C GLU A 78 -4.65 -8.40 4.93
N PRO A 79 -5.67 -9.05 4.32
CA PRO A 79 -7.01 -8.46 4.15
C PRO A 79 -7.78 -8.27 5.45
N LEU A 80 -7.27 -8.79 6.56
CA LEU A 80 -7.87 -8.72 7.90
C LEU A 80 -7.08 -7.81 8.85
N ILE A 81 -6.06 -7.09 8.37
CA ILE A 81 -5.27 -6.19 9.21
C ILE A 81 -6.20 -5.23 9.98
N GLU A 82 -5.92 -5.09 11.28
CA GLU A 82 -6.66 -4.20 12.17
C GLU A 82 -6.07 -2.80 12.09
N PRO A 83 -6.87 -1.76 11.78
CA PRO A 83 -6.42 -0.37 11.74
C PRO A 83 -5.68 0.06 13.01
N GLU A 84 -6.12 -0.45 14.16
CA GLU A 84 -5.55 -0.17 15.47
C GLU A 84 -4.11 -0.68 15.61
N ILE A 85 -3.73 -1.75 14.89
CA ILE A 85 -2.36 -2.26 14.84
C ILE A 85 -1.46 -1.29 14.06
N ILE A 86 -1.98 -0.73 12.97
CA ILE A 86 -1.27 0.29 12.17
C ILE A 86 -1.10 1.56 13.01
N ASP A 87 -2.18 2.02 13.65
CA ASP A 87 -2.15 3.21 14.50
C ASP A 87 -1.19 3.06 15.68
N GLY A 88 -1.01 1.85 16.22
CA GLY A 88 -0.13 1.58 17.36
C GLY A 88 1.37 1.55 17.06
N ILE A 89 1.79 1.59 15.79
CA ILE A 89 3.22 1.53 15.39
C ILE A 89 3.73 2.83 14.74
N VAL A 90 2.86 3.83 14.62
CA VAL A 90 3.16 5.18 14.11
C VAL A 90 3.34 6.12 15.30
#